data_AF-A0A0C3H861-F1
#
_entry.id   AF-A0A0C3H861-F1
#
_cell.length_a   1.000
_cell.length_b   1.000
_cell.length_c   1.000
_cell.angle_alpha   90.00
_cell.angle_beta   90.00
_cell.angle_gamma   90.00
#
_symmetry.space_group_name_H-M   'P 1'
#
loop_
_entity.id
_entity.type
_entity.pdbx_description
1 polymer ?
#
loop_
_entity_poly.entity_id
_entity_poly.type
_entity_poly.pdbx_seq_one_letter_code
_entity_poly.pdbx_strand_id
1 'polypeptide(L)'
;MLAGDQLRSSEDELYAALQNIEKFYASSRAGNHTGEPGCDRCMKKKRRIKQAYYDYYLGHERGRWDYHLSAYREEMQRMFDDSEAYSLEDIHGRYQRELREHLKRDLCTVTRGDSKDIVDHKAWTSSRFDSGEDTKPILETHFEGALNCMSLEAADAIHAIQKTTTPEERISIYVKYYCTPAWTDTPQQKNMKAKYARQFEAGHSHDEVLTSWKKEVLYLQQEEISKLKHRLGELQMAQSAHLKNKAKKAERDQRMQDREYVFVPKLEMCSLESCGMEVDVGTDGGAIQCAVCDWLARRSDRRRRYFYCSEDHAEEDFVEHDRTEHVCIMGNQCIYYPEPGPEGDTGAGGVCPDCMDEGYSTYFCSQVCYETNLEVHRETFHNERGISHTSNQLDIFHPEGDLEITAS
;
A
#
# COMPACT_ATOMS: atom_id res chain seq x y z
N MET A 1 -4.50 19.98 26.44
CA MET A 1 -3.41 20.12 27.44
C MET A 1 -3.38 21.52 28.07
N LEU A 2 -3.50 22.59 27.28
CA LEU A 2 -3.46 23.98 27.76
C LEU A 2 -4.43 24.28 28.93
N ALA A 3 -5.68 23.82 28.87
CA ALA A 3 -6.66 24.07 29.93
C ALA A 3 -6.27 23.43 31.29
N GLY A 4 -5.64 22.26 31.28
CA GLY A 4 -5.17 21.59 32.49
C GLY A 4 -3.95 22.26 33.13
N ASP A 5 -3.04 22.79 32.30
CA ASP A 5 -1.91 23.59 32.77
C ASP A 5 -2.38 24.92 33.38
N GLN A 6 -3.33 25.58 32.73
CA GLN A 6 -3.94 26.80 33.25
C GLN A 6 -4.67 26.56 34.57
N LEU A 7 -5.39 25.45 34.69
CA LEU A 7 -6.04 25.08 35.95
C LEU A 7 -5.01 24.90 37.08
N ARG A 8 -3.92 24.17 36.83
CA ARG A 8 -2.81 24.02 37.80
C ARG A 8 -2.18 25.36 38.17
N SER A 9 -1.87 26.20 37.18
CA SER A 9 -1.32 27.53 37.43
C SER A 9 -2.26 28.38 38.28
N SER A 10 -3.56 28.38 37.96
CA SER A 10 -4.58 29.07 38.74
C SER A 10 -4.67 28.54 40.18
N GLU A 11 -4.56 27.23 40.40
CA GLU A 11 -4.52 26.62 41.73
C GLU A 11 -3.26 27.05 42.51
N ASP A 12 -2.09 27.02 41.89
CA ASP A 12 -0.82 27.45 42.49
C ASP A 12 -0.87 28.94 42.86
N GLU A 13 -1.45 29.78 42.00
CA GLU A 13 -1.67 31.21 42.27
C GLU A 13 -2.61 31.43 43.45
N LEU A 14 -3.70 30.66 43.54
CA LEU A 14 -4.59 30.70 44.69
C LEU A 14 -3.85 30.30 45.97
N TYR A 15 -3.11 29.19 45.96
CA TYR A 15 -2.32 28.75 47.12
C TYR A 15 -1.29 29.81 47.54
N ALA A 16 -0.56 30.38 46.58
CA ALA A 16 0.39 31.45 46.84
C ALA A 16 -0.28 32.70 47.42
N ALA A 17 -1.44 33.10 46.88
CA ALA A 17 -2.21 34.22 47.38
C ALA A 17 -2.69 33.98 48.82
N LEU A 18 -3.21 32.80 49.13
CA LEU A 18 -3.66 32.43 50.46
C LEU A 18 -2.49 32.41 51.47
N GLN A 19 -1.35 31.82 51.10
CA GLN A 19 -0.15 31.85 51.95
C GLN A 19 0.36 33.27 52.20
N ASN A 20 0.34 34.13 51.18
CA ASN A 20 0.74 35.53 51.31
C ASN A 20 -0.20 36.31 52.23
N ILE A 21 -1.51 36.07 52.13
CA ILE A 21 -2.51 36.63 53.04
C ILE A 21 -2.21 36.15 54.46
N GLU A 22 -2.00 34.86 54.67
CA GLU A 22 -1.72 34.30 55.98
C GLU A 22 -0.45 34.89 56.61
N LYS A 23 0.67 34.91 55.86
CA LYS A 23 1.93 35.53 56.30
C LYS A 23 1.77 37.01 56.66
N PHE A 24 1.04 37.77 55.85
CA PHE A 24 0.78 39.19 56.12
C PHE A 24 0.02 39.36 57.44
N TYR A 25 -1.07 38.61 57.63
CA TYR A 25 -1.89 38.70 58.84
C TYR A 25 -1.28 38.01 60.06
N ALA A 26 -0.23 37.21 59.91
CA ALA A 26 0.59 36.73 61.04
C ALA A 26 1.62 37.77 61.50
N SER A 27 1.94 38.77 60.67
CA SER A 27 2.94 39.80 60.98
C SER A 27 2.38 40.95 61.83
N SER A 28 3.28 41.69 62.50
CA SER A 28 2.94 42.90 63.25
C SER A 28 2.40 44.05 62.38
N ARG A 29 2.57 43.98 61.06
CA ARG A 29 2.10 45.00 60.11
C ARG A 29 0.59 45.00 59.90
N ALA A 30 -0.10 43.90 60.24
CA ALA A 30 -1.54 43.76 60.01
C ALA A 30 -2.42 44.38 61.11
N GLY A 31 -1.82 45.01 62.13
CA GLY A 31 -2.53 45.60 63.27
C GLY A 31 -2.98 44.55 64.30
N ASN A 32 -3.46 45.01 65.45
CA ASN A 32 -3.86 44.14 66.55
C ASN A 32 -5.27 43.57 66.33
N HIS A 33 -5.47 42.32 66.74
CA HIS A 33 -6.80 41.70 66.81
C HIS A 33 -7.49 42.15 68.09
N THR A 34 -8.73 42.64 68.02
CA THR A 34 -9.45 43.15 69.20
C THR A 34 -10.24 42.07 69.95
N GLY A 35 -10.30 40.84 69.45
CA GLY A 35 -10.97 39.71 70.10
C GLY A 35 -12.42 39.48 69.65
N GLU A 36 -13.08 40.49 69.09
CA GLU A 36 -14.47 40.38 68.64
C GLU A 36 -14.58 39.69 67.26
N PRO A 37 -15.56 38.77 67.08
CA PRO A 37 -15.85 38.18 65.78
C PRO A 37 -16.36 39.29 64.84
N GLY A 38 -15.51 39.73 63.91
CA GLY A 38 -15.82 40.83 62.99
C GLY A 38 -14.95 42.08 63.18
N CYS A 39 -13.89 42.03 63.99
CA CYS A 39 -12.94 43.15 64.03
C CYS A 39 -12.41 43.52 62.63
N ASP A 40 -12.05 44.79 62.44
CA ASP A 40 -11.63 45.34 61.14
C ASP A 40 -10.50 44.52 60.49
N ARG A 41 -9.54 44.03 61.29
CA ARG A 41 -8.48 43.12 60.83
C ARG A 41 -9.03 41.82 60.25
N CYS A 42 -9.96 41.16 60.94
CA CYS A 42 -10.59 39.93 60.49
C CYS A 42 -11.45 40.15 59.25
N MET A 43 -12.19 41.25 59.17
CA MET A 43 -12.99 41.60 57.99
C MET A 43 -12.12 41.86 56.76
N LYS A 44 -10.99 42.58 56.92
CA LYS A 44 -10.01 42.78 55.84
C LYS A 44 -9.36 41.46 55.41
N LYS A 45 -9.05 40.55 56.35
CA LYS A 45 -8.52 39.20 56.01
C LYS A 45 -9.55 38.40 55.20
N LYS A 46 -10.80 38.33 55.67
CA LYS A 46 -11.90 37.65 54.98
C LYS A 46 -12.12 38.20 53.57
N ARG A 47 -12.10 39.53 53.40
CA ARG A 47 -12.23 40.17 52.08
C ARG A 47 -11.10 39.78 51.12
N ARG A 48 -9.85 39.74 51.59
CA ARG A 48 -8.71 39.31 50.76
C ARG A 48 -8.79 37.83 50.38
N ILE A 49 -9.23 36.96 51.29
CA ILE A 49 -9.46 35.55 50.99
C ILE A 49 -10.56 35.41 49.93
N LYS A 50 -11.68 36.11 50.10
CA LYS A 50 -12.78 36.12 49.13
C LYS A 50 -12.33 36.61 47.77
N GLN A 51 -11.49 37.66 47.71
CA GLN A 51 -10.90 38.14 46.45
C GLN A 51 -10.01 37.08 45.78
N ALA A 52 -9.15 36.39 46.54
CA ALA A 52 -8.31 35.33 45.97
C ALA A 52 -9.14 34.20 45.34
N TYR A 53 -10.23 33.79 45.99
CA TYR A 53 -11.17 32.81 45.41
C TYR A 53 -11.96 33.37 44.22
N TYR A 54 -12.32 34.65 44.25
CA TYR A 54 -12.95 35.32 43.11
C TYR A 54 -12.04 35.29 41.89
N ASP A 55 -10.77 35.68 42.05
CA ASP A 55 -9.78 35.66 40.97
C ASP A 55 -9.57 34.22 40.45
N TYR A 56 -9.54 33.23 41.35
CA TYR A 56 -9.43 31.82 40.97
C TYR A 56 -10.64 31.31 40.17
N TYR A 57 -11.88 31.60 40.57
CA TYR A 57 -13.07 31.07 39.89
C TYR A 57 -13.52 31.89 38.67
N LEU A 58 -13.26 33.20 38.66
CA LEU A 58 -13.71 34.15 37.64
C LEU A 58 -12.54 34.83 36.89
N GLY A 59 -11.36 34.23 36.92
CA GLY A 59 -10.20 34.64 36.12
C GLY A 59 -10.55 34.86 34.64
N HIS A 60 -9.84 35.78 33.99
CA HIS A 60 -10.16 36.25 32.62
C HIS A 60 -9.26 35.63 31.54
N GLU A 61 -8.50 34.61 31.89
CA GLU A 61 -7.53 33.97 30.99
C GLU A 61 -8.21 33.24 29.83
N ARG A 62 -7.70 33.46 28.62
CA ARG A 62 -8.15 32.73 27.42
C ARG A 62 -7.71 31.27 27.54
N GLY A 63 -8.65 30.35 27.36
CA GLY A 63 -8.40 28.91 27.39
C GLY A 63 -8.92 28.20 28.65
N ARG A 64 -9.39 28.95 29.65
CA ARG A 64 -10.06 28.35 30.81
C ARG A 64 -11.33 27.62 30.38
N TRP A 65 -11.62 26.52 31.07
CA TRP A 65 -12.77 25.66 30.76
C TRP A 65 -14.11 26.41 30.86
N ASP A 66 -14.18 27.44 31.70
CA ASP A 66 -15.37 28.25 31.95
C ASP A 66 -15.44 29.51 31.08
N TYR A 67 -14.43 29.80 30.24
CA TYR A 67 -14.30 31.06 29.50
C TYR A 67 -15.52 31.37 28.61
N HIS A 68 -16.16 30.34 28.05
CA HIS A 68 -17.33 30.47 27.18
C HIS A 68 -18.68 30.26 27.90
N LEU A 69 -18.67 30.00 29.21
CA LEU A 69 -19.87 29.70 29.99
C LEU A 69 -20.41 30.98 30.65
N SER A 70 -21.01 31.88 29.85
CA SER A 70 -21.49 33.18 30.33
C SER A 70 -22.47 33.06 31.51
N ALA A 71 -23.44 32.14 31.42
CA ALA A 71 -24.43 31.93 32.48
C ALA A 71 -23.79 31.51 33.82
N TYR A 72 -22.79 30.62 33.77
CA TYR A 72 -22.03 30.23 34.96
C TYR A 72 -21.28 31.43 35.56
N ARG A 73 -20.61 32.22 34.71
CA ARG A 73 -19.82 33.37 35.18
C ARG A 73 -20.70 34.46 35.79
N GLU A 74 -21.83 34.78 35.16
CA GLU A 74 -22.82 35.73 35.69
C GLU A 74 -23.38 35.28 37.04
N GLU A 75 -23.68 33.98 37.17
CA GLU A 75 -24.20 33.46 38.42
C GLU A 75 -23.14 33.42 39.53
N MET A 76 -21.92 33.00 39.23
CA MET A 76 -20.81 33.04 40.18
C MET A 76 -20.53 34.48 40.63
N GLN A 77 -20.56 35.45 39.71
CA GLN A 77 -20.44 36.87 40.04
C GLN A 77 -21.52 37.29 41.05
N ARG A 78 -22.79 36.95 40.76
CA ARG A 78 -23.91 37.23 41.66
C ARG A 78 -23.72 36.60 43.05
N MET A 79 -23.23 35.37 43.13
CA MET A 79 -22.94 34.70 44.41
C MET A 79 -21.81 35.39 45.17
N PHE A 80 -20.80 35.91 44.47
CA PHE A 80 -19.73 36.69 45.10
C PHE A 80 -20.21 38.07 45.58
N ASP A 81 -21.13 38.71 44.86
CA ASP A 81 -21.65 40.02 45.24
C ASP A 81 -22.61 39.92 46.46
N ASP A 82 -23.40 38.86 46.55
CA ASP A 82 -24.33 38.60 47.66
C ASP A 82 -23.68 37.78 48.79
N SER A 83 -22.80 38.44 49.55
CA SER A 83 -22.07 37.82 50.68
C SER A 83 -22.97 37.33 51.84
N GLU A 84 -24.20 37.83 51.92
CA GLU A 84 -25.11 37.49 53.02
C GLU A 84 -25.91 36.24 52.70
N ALA A 85 -26.25 36.02 51.43
CA ALA A 85 -26.95 34.82 50.98
C ALA A 85 -26.03 33.61 50.73
N TYR A 86 -24.76 33.83 50.34
CA TYR A 86 -23.87 32.75 49.91
C TYR A 86 -22.54 32.74 50.66
N SER A 87 -22.18 31.56 51.18
CA SER A 87 -20.87 31.28 51.75
C SER A 87 -19.85 30.90 50.67
N LEU A 88 -18.56 30.90 51.02
CA LEU A 88 -17.52 30.36 50.14
C LEU A 88 -17.71 28.86 49.85
N GLU A 89 -18.34 28.12 50.77
CA GLU A 89 -18.66 26.71 50.58
C GLU A 89 -19.75 26.53 49.51
N ASP A 90 -20.79 27.37 49.51
CA ASP A 90 -21.83 27.38 48.47
C ASP A 90 -21.22 27.69 47.09
N ILE A 91 -20.34 28.68 47.04
CA ILE A 91 -19.63 29.08 45.81
C ILE A 91 -18.75 27.92 45.31
N HIS A 92 -18.00 27.27 46.22
CA HIS A 92 -17.17 26.12 45.86
C HIS A 92 -18.03 24.93 45.39
N GLY A 93 -19.15 24.66 46.04
CA GLY A 93 -20.09 23.62 45.64
C GLY A 93 -20.71 23.87 44.26
N ARG A 94 -20.96 25.14 43.90
CA ARG A 94 -21.37 25.48 42.53
C ARG A 94 -20.25 25.23 41.53
N TYR A 95 -19.04 25.72 41.81
CA TYR A 95 -17.86 25.49 40.96
C TYR A 95 -17.64 24.00 40.69
N GLN A 96 -17.62 23.16 41.74
CA GLN A 96 -17.38 21.73 41.59
C GLN A 96 -18.42 21.02 40.73
N ARG A 97 -19.69 21.42 40.87
CA ARG A 97 -20.80 20.85 40.06
C ARG A 97 -20.64 21.16 38.59
N GLU A 98 -20.32 22.41 38.26
CA GLU A 98 -20.15 22.86 36.88
C GLU A 98 -18.89 22.28 36.25
N LEU A 99 -17.79 22.22 37.00
CA LEU A 99 -16.57 21.54 36.56
C LEU A 99 -16.82 20.05 36.32
N ARG A 100 -17.59 19.39 37.20
CA ARG A 100 -17.95 17.98 37.03
C ARG A 100 -18.75 17.75 35.75
N GLU A 101 -19.77 18.57 35.50
CA GLU A 101 -20.57 18.49 34.26
C GLU A 101 -19.72 18.78 33.01
N HIS A 102 -18.81 19.75 33.11
CA HIS A 102 -17.86 20.04 32.05
C HIS A 102 -16.97 18.82 31.75
N LEU A 103 -16.34 18.23 32.77
CA LEU A 103 -15.49 17.05 32.63
C LEU A 103 -16.26 15.85 32.08
N LYS A 104 -17.48 15.60 32.56
CA LYS A 104 -18.36 14.56 32.03
C LYS A 104 -18.58 14.75 30.53
N ARG A 105 -18.94 15.97 30.11
CA ARG A 105 -19.18 16.28 28.69
C ARG A 105 -17.91 16.10 27.87
N ASP A 106 -16.78 16.61 28.34
CA ASP A 106 -15.52 16.57 27.59
C ASP A 106 -14.99 15.13 27.43
N LEU A 107 -15.02 14.34 28.50
CA LEU A 107 -14.46 12.98 28.51
C LEU A 107 -15.40 11.93 27.92
N CYS A 108 -16.72 12.08 28.08
CA CYS A 108 -17.68 11.02 27.75
C CYS A 108 -18.42 11.24 26.42
N THR A 109 -18.19 12.35 25.71
CA THR A 109 -18.85 12.59 24.41
C THR A 109 -18.32 11.59 23.36
N VAL A 110 -19.25 10.87 22.74
CA VAL A 110 -18.94 9.95 21.63
C VAL A 110 -18.66 10.75 20.37
N THR A 111 -17.55 10.46 19.71
CA THR A 111 -17.13 11.14 18.47
C THR A 111 -17.13 10.17 17.29
N ARG A 112 -17.17 10.73 16.09
CA ARG A 112 -17.14 9.93 14.86
C ARG A 112 -15.75 9.30 14.70
N GLY A 113 -15.67 7.99 14.85
CA GLY A 113 -14.42 7.23 14.76
C GLY A 113 -14.06 6.46 16.04
N ASP A 114 -14.81 6.65 17.13
CA ASP A 114 -14.65 5.84 18.34
C ASP A 114 -14.93 4.35 18.03
N SER A 115 -14.07 3.46 18.54
CA SER A 115 -14.31 2.03 18.51
C SER A 115 -15.41 1.64 19.50
N LYS A 116 -15.97 0.43 19.35
CA LYS A 116 -16.96 -0.09 20.29
C LYS A 116 -16.45 -0.04 21.73
N ASP A 117 -15.21 -0.47 21.96
CA ASP A 117 -14.59 -0.49 23.29
C ASP A 117 -14.47 0.92 23.90
N ILE A 118 -14.15 1.93 23.07
CA ILE A 118 -14.08 3.34 23.50
C ILE A 118 -15.48 3.85 23.85
N VAL A 119 -16.50 3.54 23.04
CA VAL A 119 -17.88 3.92 23.33
C VAL A 119 -18.37 3.30 24.63
N ASP A 120 -18.12 2.01 24.84
CA ASP A 120 -18.51 1.30 26.06
C ASP A 120 -17.77 1.87 27.29
N HIS A 121 -16.48 2.20 27.16
CA HIS A 121 -15.71 2.86 28.22
C HIS A 121 -16.25 4.26 28.55
N LYS A 122 -16.56 5.10 27.54
CA LYS A 122 -17.16 6.43 27.75
C LYS A 122 -18.53 6.35 28.42
N ALA A 123 -19.37 5.39 28.02
CA ALA A 123 -20.66 5.16 28.65
C ALA A 123 -20.50 4.73 30.11
N TRP A 124 -19.55 3.84 30.39
CA TRP A 124 -19.21 3.42 31.74
C TRP A 124 -18.73 4.61 32.59
N THR A 125 -17.79 5.43 32.10
CA THR A 125 -17.31 6.64 32.80
C THR A 125 -18.44 7.63 33.07
N SER A 126 -19.33 7.86 32.09
CA SER A 126 -20.50 8.73 32.26
C SER A 126 -21.39 8.26 33.41
N SER A 127 -21.62 6.95 33.54
CA SER A 127 -22.46 6.43 34.61
C SER A 127 -21.86 6.63 36.01
N ARG A 128 -20.54 6.68 36.15
CA ARG A 128 -19.86 7.05 37.41
C ARG A 128 -19.97 8.54 37.71
N PHE A 129 -19.97 9.39 36.69
CA PHE A 129 -20.28 10.81 36.89
C PHE A 129 -21.71 11.00 37.43
N ASP A 130 -22.66 10.14 37.02
CA ASP A 130 -24.05 10.17 37.47
C ASP A 130 -24.30 9.53 38.84
N SER A 131 -23.41 8.66 39.33
CA SER A 131 -23.57 7.94 40.60
C SER A 131 -23.31 8.80 41.86
N GLY A 132 -22.85 10.04 41.69
CA GLY A 132 -22.44 10.91 42.79
C GLY A 132 -21.06 10.56 43.40
N GLU A 133 -20.30 9.67 42.78
CA GLU A 133 -18.92 9.35 43.18
C GLU A 133 -17.99 10.57 43.02
N ASP A 134 -16.99 10.72 43.88
CA ASP A 134 -16.03 11.82 43.80
C ASP A 134 -15.35 11.90 42.42
N THR A 135 -15.13 13.12 41.93
CA THR A 135 -14.57 13.33 40.58
C THR A 135 -13.17 12.73 40.42
N LYS A 136 -12.34 12.76 41.47
CA LYS A 136 -10.94 12.32 41.39
C LYS A 136 -10.79 10.81 41.10
N PRO A 137 -11.43 9.88 41.85
CA PRO A 137 -11.43 8.45 41.51
C PRO A 137 -11.94 8.14 40.10
N ILE A 138 -12.94 8.88 39.62
CA ILE A 138 -13.47 8.73 38.26
C ILE A 138 -12.39 9.06 37.23
N LEU A 139 -11.70 10.20 37.41
CA LEU A 139 -10.63 10.63 36.50
C LEU A 139 -9.44 9.67 36.52
N GLU A 140 -9.03 9.19 37.70
CA GLU A 140 -7.95 8.20 37.84
C GLU A 140 -8.30 6.90 37.10
N THR A 141 -9.50 6.36 37.32
CA THR A 141 -9.92 5.12 36.65
C THR A 141 -10.10 5.31 35.14
N HIS A 142 -10.63 6.47 34.71
CA HIS A 142 -10.75 6.80 33.29
C HIS A 142 -9.39 6.90 32.62
N PHE A 143 -8.42 7.56 33.28
CA PHE A 143 -7.07 7.70 32.77
C PHE A 143 -6.36 6.34 32.63
N GLU A 144 -6.41 5.50 33.66
CA GLU A 144 -5.85 4.14 33.60
C GLU A 144 -6.54 3.27 32.53
N GLY A 145 -7.87 3.34 32.45
CA GLY A 145 -8.64 2.64 31.43
C GLY A 145 -8.25 3.07 30.02
N ALA A 146 -8.11 4.38 29.79
CA ALA A 146 -7.67 4.93 28.52
C ALA A 146 -6.27 4.43 28.14
N LEU A 147 -5.32 4.43 29.09
CA LEU A 147 -3.96 3.94 28.84
C LEU A 147 -3.93 2.45 28.47
N ASN A 148 -4.78 1.63 29.11
CA ASN A 148 -4.86 0.19 28.82
C ASN A 148 -5.40 -0.12 27.41
N CYS A 149 -6.08 0.83 26.77
CA CYS A 149 -6.58 0.69 25.40
C CYS A 149 -5.58 1.18 24.32
N MET A 150 -4.41 1.67 24.72
CA MET A 150 -3.41 2.27 23.82
C MET A 150 -2.19 1.37 23.62
N SER A 151 -1.31 1.72 22.66
CA SER A 151 -0.01 1.05 22.54
C SER A 151 0.89 1.38 23.73
N LEU A 152 1.80 0.46 24.09
CA LEU A 152 2.74 0.65 25.19
C LEU A 152 3.55 1.94 25.05
N GLU A 153 4.03 2.25 23.84
CA GLU A 153 4.80 3.46 23.57
C GLU A 153 3.98 4.74 23.80
N ALA A 154 2.69 4.71 23.44
CA ALA A 154 1.79 5.83 23.66
C ALA A 154 1.49 6.02 25.15
N ALA A 155 1.26 4.93 25.87
CA ALA A 155 1.06 4.96 27.32
C ALA A 155 2.28 5.51 28.05
N ASP A 156 3.49 5.06 27.68
CA ASP A 156 4.75 5.56 28.23
C ASP A 156 4.96 7.06 27.97
N ALA A 157 4.65 7.52 26.76
CA ALA A 157 4.73 8.94 26.41
C ALA A 157 3.76 9.79 27.24
N ILE A 158 2.51 9.34 27.41
CA ILE A 158 1.52 10.03 28.24
C ILE A 158 1.96 10.06 29.71
N HIS A 159 2.47 8.95 30.25
CA HIS A 159 3.03 8.93 31.60
C HIS A 159 4.20 9.89 31.77
N ALA A 160 5.08 9.99 30.77
CA ALA A 160 6.16 10.96 30.79
C ALA A 160 5.61 12.40 30.79
N ILE A 161 4.58 12.70 29.98
CA ILE A 161 3.94 14.02 29.95
C ILE A 161 3.33 14.37 31.32
N GLN A 162 2.67 13.42 31.99
CA GLN A 162 2.09 13.66 33.32
C GLN A 162 3.13 14.02 34.40
N LYS A 163 4.40 13.64 34.20
CA LYS A 163 5.49 13.99 35.12
C LYS A 163 6.09 15.38 34.88
N THR A 164 5.64 16.06 33.83
CA THR A 164 6.14 17.39 33.46
C THR A 164 5.16 18.49 33.85
N THR A 165 5.70 19.64 34.19
CA THR A 165 4.93 20.81 34.62
C THR A 165 4.93 21.92 33.57
N THR A 166 6.00 22.03 32.79
CA THR A 166 6.17 23.11 31.80
C THR A 166 6.05 22.61 30.36
N PRO A 167 5.62 23.47 29.42
CA PRO A 167 5.65 23.15 27.99
C PRO A 167 7.05 22.77 27.48
N GLU A 168 8.10 23.40 28.01
CA GLU A 168 9.49 23.20 27.61
C GLU A 168 10.00 21.80 27.96
N GLU A 169 9.64 21.28 29.14
CA GLU A 169 9.97 19.91 29.56
C GLU A 169 9.37 18.87 28.59
N ARG A 170 8.18 19.15 28.04
CA ARG A 170 7.44 18.25 27.15
C ARG A 170 8.01 18.17 25.74
N ILE A 171 8.76 19.19 25.29
CA ILE A 171 9.36 19.22 23.95
C ILE A 171 10.15 17.95 23.70
N SER A 172 11.01 17.56 24.65
CA SER A 172 11.83 16.34 24.53
C SER A 172 10.99 15.07 24.35
N ILE A 173 9.84 15.00 25.02
CA ILE A 173 8.91 13.87 24.95
C ILE A 173 8.22 13.84 23.59
N TYR A 174 7.74 14.99 23.10
CA TYR A 174 7.10 15.10 21.78
C TYR A 174 8.06 14.74 20.65
N VAL A 175 9.30 15.26 20.69
CA VAL A 175 10.34 14.93 19.71
C VAL A 175 10.64 13.44 19.74
N LYS A 176 10.83 12.86 20.94
CA LYS A 176 11.10 11.42 21.08
C LYS A 176 9.94 10.57 20.56
N TYR A 177 8.70 10.90 20.91
CA TYR A 177 7.55 10.08 20.56
C TYR A 177 7.16 10.22 19.08
N TYR A 178 7.05 11.44 18.56
CA TYR A 178 6.56 11.67 17.19
C TYR A 178 7.69 11.69 16.14
N CYS A 179 8.87 12.20 16.49
CA CYS A 179 9.87 12.60 15.51
C CYS A 179 11.09 11.68 15.46
N THR A 180 11.17 10.64 16.31
CA THR A 180 12.26 9.67 16.24
C THR A 180 12.21 8.90 14.90
N PRO A 181 13.28 8.96 14.08
CA PRO A 181 13.32 8.20 12.83
C PRO A 181 13.34 6.70 13.10
N ALA A 182 12.46 5.97 12.41
CA ALA A 182 12.52 4.52 12.36
C ALA A 182 13.46 4.07 11.22
N TRP A 183 14.02 2.88 11.35
CA TRP A 183 14.86 2.30 10.29
C TRP A 183 14.07 2.03 8.99
N THR A 184 12.76 1.81 9.10
CA THR A 184 11.81 1.64 8.00
C THR A 184 11.37 2.94 7.34
N ASP A 185 11.70 4.11 7.90
CA ASP A 185 11.24 5.38 7.35
C ASP A 185 11.87 5.66 5.99
N THR A 186 11.05 6.11 5.04
CA THR A 186 11.51 6.65 3.76
C THR A 186 12.28 7.97 3.96
N PRO A 187 13.11 8.39 3.00
CA PRO A 187 13.78 9.69 3.07
C PRO A 187 12.81 10.87 3.28
N GLN A 188 11.63 10.81 2.67
CA GLN A 188 10.58 11.83 2.85
C GLN A 188 10.04 11.85 4.28
N GLN A 189 9.78 10.67 4.88
CA GLN A 189 9.33 10.57 6.26
C GLN A 189 10.38 11.08 7.25
N LYS A 190 11.67 10.74 7.04
CA LYS A 190 12.77 11.25 7.86
C LYS A 190 12.87 12.77 7.80
N ASN A 191 12.75 13.36 6.61
CA ASN A 191 12.75 14.81 6.42
C ASN A 191 11.57 15.48 7.12
N MET A 192 10.37 14.89 7.03
CA MET A 192 9.17 15.40 7.69
C MET A 192 9.29 15.34 9.22
N LYS A 193 9.77 14.22 9.78
CA LYS A 193 10.06 14.08 11.21
C LYS A 193 11.10 15.11 11.68
N ALA A 194 12.18 15.30 10.94
CA ALA A 194 13.20 16.30 11.28
C ALA A 194 12.66 17.74 11.22
N LYS A 195 11.78 18.05 10.27
CA LYS A 195 11.11 19.36 10.18
C LYS A 195 10.25 19.63 11.41
N TYR A 196 9.43 18.67 11.83
CA TYR A 196 8.53 18.85 12.96
C TYR A 196 9.24 18.77 14.31
N ALA A 197 10.35 18.03 14.42
CA ALA A 197 11.24 18.10 15.57
C ALA A 197 11.73 19.54 15.82
N ARG A 198 12.20 20.22 14.77
CA ARG A 198 12.64 21.63 14.87
C ARG A 198 11.50 22.57 15.28
N GLN A 199 10.27 22.31 14.87
CA GLN A 199 9.13 23.14 15.28
C GLN A 199 8.85 22.98 16.78
N PHE A 200 8.89 21.76 17.30
CA PHE A 200 8.79 21.53 18.74
C PHE A 200 9.95 22.21 19.49
N GLU A 201 11.18 22.05 19.01
CA GLU A 201 12.38 22.68 19.61
C GLU A 201 12.34 24.22 19.58
N ALA A 202 11.65 24.80 18.58
CA ALA A 202 11.40 26.24 18.50
C ALA A 202 10.28 26.73 19.44
N GLY A 203 9.66 25.85 20.22
CA GLY A 203 8.63 26.19 21.20
C GLY A 203 7.22 26.30 20.62
N HIS A 204 6.96 25.80 19.41
CA HIS A 204 5.59 25.72 18.90
C HIS A 204 4.75 24.74 19.72
N SER A 205 3.46 25.06 19.91
CA SER A 205 2.58 24.24 20.73
C SER A 205 2.30 22.88 20.07
N HIS A 206 2.04 21.87 20.90
CA HIS A 206 1.71 20.52 20.44
C HIS A 206 0.59 20.48 19.39
N ASP A 207 -0.48 21.22 19.64
CA ASP A 207 -1.67 21.19 18.79
C ASP A 207 -1.43 21.91 17.46
N GLU A 208 -0.64 22.99 17.44
CA GLU A 208 -0.22 23.68 16.22
C GLU A 208 0.65 22.77 15.33
N VAL A 209 1.65 22.13 15.94
CA VAL A 209 2.57 21.23 15.23
C VAL A 209 1.82 20.05 14.62
N LEU A 210 1.00 19.35 15.40
CA LEU A 210 0.23 18.20 14.89
C LEU A 210 -0.80 18.61 13.84
N THR A 211 -1.41 19.80 13.96
CA THR A 211 -2.37 20.29 12.96
C THR A 211 -1.67 20.60 11.64
N SER A 212 -0.50 21.27 11.68
CA SER A 212 0.33 21.50 10.50
C SER A 212 0.76 20.17 9.87
N TRP A 213 1.20 19.22 10.69
CA TRP A 213 1.63 17.91 10.21
C TRP A 213 0.49 17.15 9.53
N LYS A 214 -0.68 17.03 10.16
CA LYS A 214 -1.86 16.39 9.56
C LYS A 214 -2.20 17.03 8.21
N LYS A 215 -2.16 18.36 8.11
CA LYS A 215 -2.45 19.08 6.86
C LYS A 215 -1.45 18.72 5.75
N GLU A 216 -0.16 18.66 6.06
CA GLU A 216 0.88 18.29 5.10
C GLU A 216 0.75 16.84 4.64
N VAL A 217 0.45 15.91 5.56
CA VAL A 217 0.21 14.50 5.22
C VAL A 217 -0.99 14.36 4.29
N LEU A 218 -2.10 15.04 4.58
CA LEU A 218 -3.29 15.02 3.73
C LEU A 218 -3.00 15.58 2.33
N TYR A 219 -2.21 16.66 2.25
CA TYR A 219 -1.79 17.23 0.99
C TYR A 219 -0.94 16.25 0.15
N LEU A 220 0.06 15.62 0.78
CA LEU A 220 0.91 14.63 0.11
C LEU A 220 0.11 13.40 -0.36
N GLN A 221 -0.84 12.93 0.45
CA GLN A 221 -1.75 11.85 0.06
C GLN A 221 -2.61 12.24 -1.14
N GLN A 222 -3.14 13.47 -1.16
CA GLN A 222 -3.96 13.97 -2.26
C GLN A 222 -3.14 14.11 -3.55
N GLU A 223 -1.89 14.54 -3.45
CA GLU A 223 -0.95 14.61 -4.57
C GLU A 223 -0.68 13.22 -5.15
N GLU A 224 -0.41 12.23 -4.29
CA GLU A 224 -0.14 10.86 -4.71
C GLU A 224 -1.37 10.20 -5.35
N ILE A 225 -2.56 10.38 -4.77
CA ILE A 225 -3.83 9.93 -5.37
C ILE A 225 -4.02 10.55 -6.75
N SER A 226 -3.67 11.82 -6.91
CA SER A 226 -3.80 12.52 -8.21
C SER A 226 -2.83 11.97 -9.24
N LYS A 227 -1.57 11.69 -8.86
CA LYS A 227 -0.57 11.04 -9.73
C LYS A 227 -1.01 9.64 -10.15
N LEU A 228 -1.49 8.84 -9.21
CA LEU A 228 -1.98 7.49 -9.48
C LEU A 228 -3.20 7.50 -10.41
N LYS A 229 -4.15 8.41 -10.19
CA LYS A 229 -5.30 8.60 -11.10
C LYS A 229 -4.87 8.99 -12.50
N HIS A 230 -3.88 9.88 -12.63
CA HIS A 230 -3.35 10.27 -13.94
C HIS A 230 -2.73 9.08 -14.67
N ARG A 231 -1.84 8.34 -14.00
CA ARG A 231 -1.19 7.14 -14.55
C ARG A 231 -2.20 6.05 -14.92
N LEU A 232 -3.26 5.87 -14.14
CA LEU A 232 -4.35 4.97 -14.47
C LEU A 232 -5.04 5.38 -15.79
N GLY A 233 -5.30 6.68 -15.96
CA GLY A 233 -5.85 7.22 -17.21
C GLY A 233 -4.95 6.96 -18.41
N GLU A 234 -3.63 7.15 -18.27
CA GLU A 234 -2.66 6.85 -19.33
C GLU A 234 -2.68 5.36 -19.72
N LEU A 235 -2.69 4.46 -18.73
CA LEU A 235 -2.75 3.03 -18.97
C LEU A 235 -4.05 2.60 -19.67
N GLN A 236 -5.18 3.18 -19.29
CA GLN A 236 -6.47 2.92 -19.95
C GLN A 236 -6.49 3.39 -21.41
N MET A 237 -5.88 4.54 -21.70
CA MET A 237 -5.72 5.03 -23.08
C MET A 237 -4.79 4.11 -23.89
N ALA A 238 -3.65 3.71 -23.32
CA ALA A 238 -2.72 2.79 -23.96
C ALA A 238 -3.38 1.42 -24.26
N GLN A 239 -4.15 0.88 -23.31
CA GLN A 239 -4.91 -0.35 -23.49
C GLN A 239 -5.94 -0.21 -24.61
N SER A 240 -6.68 0.90 -24.64
CA SER A 240 -7.68 1.17 -25.69
C SER A 240 -7.04 1.28 -27.07
N ALA A 241 -5.88 1.93 -27.17
CA ALA A 241 -5.12 2.03 -28.42
C ALA A 241 -4.60 0.66 -28.86
N HIS A 242 -4.07 -0.14 -27.93
CA HIS A 242 -3.63 -1.52 -28.21
C HIS A 242 -4.77 -2.39 -28.73
N LEU A 243 -5.94 -2.36 -28.09
CA LEU A 243 -7.13 -3.09 -28.54
C LEU A 243 -7.61 -2.63 -29.92
N LYS A 244 -7.62 -1.33 -30.19
CA LYS A 244 -7.92 -0.79 -31.53
C LYS A 244 -6.92 -1.26 -32.58
N ASN A 245 -5.63 -1.27 -32.25
CA ASN A 245 -4.58 -1.73 -33.16
C ASN A 245 -4.70 -3.24 -33.42
N LYS A 246 -5.00 -4.03 -32.39
CA LYS A 246 -5.27 -5.47 -32.53
C LYS A 246 -6.47 -5.73 -33.43
N ALA A 247 -7.57 -5.00 -33.24
CA ALA A 247 -8.77 -5.11 -34.08
C ALA A 247 -8.49 -4.73 -35.54
N LYS A 248 -7.75 -3.64 -35.79
CA LYS A 248 -7.33 -3.24 -37.14
C LYS A 248 -6.43 -4.27 -37.82
N LYS A 249 -5.52 -4.88 -37.06
CA LYS A 249 -4.65 -5.95 -37.57
C LYS A 249 -5.50 -7.16 -37.98
N ALA A 250 -6.41 -7.60 -37.10
CA ALA A 250 -7.33 -8.69 -37.40
C ALA A 250 -8.21 -8.41 -38.63
N GLU A 251 -8.75 -7.19 -38.77
CA GLU A 251 -9.52 -6.80 -39.95
C GLU A 251 -8.67 -6.81 -41.23
N ARG A 252 -7.40 -6.36 -41.16
CA ARG A 252 -6.48 -6.42 -42.28
C ARG A 252 -6.16 -7.86 -42.68
N ASP A 253 -5.91 -8.72 -41.69
CA ASP A 253 -5.61 -10.14 -41.91
C ASP A 253 -6.82 -10.84 -42.53
N GLN A 254 -8.03 -10.56 -42.05
CA GLN A 254 -9.28 -11.06 -42.64
C GLN A 254 -9.47 -10.58 -44.09
N ARG A 255 -9.22 -9.29 -44.39
CA ARG A 255 -9.30 -8.77 -45.77
C ARG A 255 -8.25 -9.39 -46.70
N MET A 256 -7.09 -9.80 -46.18
CA MET A 256 -6.08 -10.52 -46.96
C MET A 256 -6.57 -11.93 -47.28
N GLN A 257 -7.13 -12.64 -46.28
CA GLN A 257 -7.75 -13.95 -46.47
C GLN A 257 -8.92 -13.91 -47.46
N ASP A 258 -9.80 -12.91 -47.37
CA ASP A 258 -10.94 -12.73 -48.29
C ASP A 258 -10.49 -12.42 -49.73
N ARG A 259 -9.32 -11.79 -49.91
CA ARG A 259 -8.72 -11.57 -51.25
C ARG A 259 -8.03 -12.81 -51.81
N GLU A 260 -7.61 -13.73 -50.96
CA GLU A 260 -7.01 -15.01 -51.34
C GLU A 260 -8.06 -16.05 -51.74
N TYR A 261 -9.36 -15.76 -51.50
CA TYR A 261 -10.51 -16.56 -51.93
C TYR A 261 -10.87 -16.38 -53.43
N VAL A 262 -9.87 -16.21 -54.30
CA VAL A 262 -10.00 -16.50 -55.73
C VAL A 262 -9.51 -17.94 -55.88
N PHE A 263 -10.43 -18.86 -56.14
CA PHE A 263 -10.18 -20.30 -56.29
C PHE A 263 -9.14 -20.55 -57.40
N VAL A 264 -7.85 -20.59 -57.03
CA VAL A 264 -6.77 -21.10 -57.86
C VAL A 264 -6.60 -22.55 -57.45
N PRO A 265 -6.92 -23.54 -58.31
CA PRO A 265 -6.59 -24.93 -58.04
C PRO A 265 -5.08 -25.01 -57.79
N LYS A 266 -4.69 -25.41 -56.57
CA LYS A 266 -3.29 -25.69 -56.26
C LYS A 266 -3.04 -27.12 -56.74
N LEU A 267 -2.72 -27.26 -58.02
CA LEU A 267 -2.25 -28.50 -58.60
C LEU A 267 -0.73 -28.56 -58.36
N GLU A 268 -0.27 -29.61 -57.70
CA GLU A 268 1.15 -29.90 -57.51
C GLU A 268 1.52 -31.16 -58.28
N MET A 269 2.77 -31.32 -58.69
CA MET A 269 3.22 -32.54 -59.37
C MET A 269 3.54 -33.62 -58.34
N CYS A 270 3.23 -34.89 -58.65
CA CYS A 270 3.69 -36.02 -57.87
C CYS A 270 5.22 -36.00 -57.73
N SER A 271 5.70 -36.16 -56.50
CA SER A 271 7.11 -36.07 -56.12
C SER A 271 7.97 -37.20 -56.68
N LEU A 272 7.38 -38.36 -56.99
CA LEU A 272 8.09 -39.45 -57.66
C LEU A 272 8.43 -39.02 -59.10
N GLU A 273 9.72 -38.82 -59.41
CA GLU A 273 10.19 -38.25 -60.67
C GLU A 273 9.68 -38.98 -61.93
N SER A 274 9.44 -40.29 -61.81
CA SER A 274 8.96 -41.15 -62.91
C SER A 274 7.46 -41.07 -63.18
N CYS A 275 6.65 -40.50 -62.27
CA CYS A 275 5.19 -40.49 -62.33
C CYS A 275 4.64 -39.38 -63.23
N GLY A 276 5.00 -38.12 -62.95
CA GLY A 276 4.56 -36.97 -63.74
C GLY A 276 3.07 -36.61 -63.68
N MET A 277 2.29 -37.18 -62.75
CA MET A 277 0.86 -36.84 -62.56
C MET A 277 0.68 -35.59 -61.69
N GLU A 278 -0.34 -34.79 -62.00
CA GLU A 278 -0.79 -33.68 -61.15
C GLU A 278 -1.67 -34.19 -60.00
N VAL A 279 -1.46 -33.64 -58.81
CA VAL A 279 -2.13 -33.95 -57.55
C VAL A 279 -2.88 -32.69 -57.11
N ASP A 280 -4.19 -32.84 -56.87
CA ASP A 280 -5.03 -31.75 -56.36
C ASP A 280 -4.91 -31.67 -54.83
N VAL A 281 -4.15 -30.70 -54.34
CA VAL A 281 -3.96 -30.48 -52.89
C VAL A 281 -5.13 -29.75 -52.23
N GLY A 282 -6.17 -29.37 -52.99
CA GLY A 282 -7.35 -28.66 -52.51
C GLY A 282 -8.55 -29.54 -52.16
N THR A 283 -8.46 -30.86 -52.38
CA THR A 283 -9.55 -31.82 -52.14
C THR A 283 -9.39 -32.51 -50.79
N ASP A 284 -10.44 -32.52 -49.97
CA ASP A 284 -10.48 -33.30 -48.72
C ASP A 284 -10.24 -34.79 -49.03
N GLY A 285 -9.07 -35.30 -48.64
CA GLY A 285 -8.67 -36.71 -48.76
C GLY A 285 -7.93 -37.13 -50.05
N GLY A 286 -7.42 -36.19 -50.86
CA GLY A 286 -6.89 -36.50 -52.20
C GLY A 286 -5.36 -36.60 -52.37
N ALA A 287 -4.55 -36.01 -51.50
CA ALA A 287 -3.09 -35.94 -51.68
C ALA A 287 -2.36 -36.56 -50.50
N ILE A 288 -1.52 -37.57 -50.76
CA ILE A 288 -0.62 -38.13 -49.75
C ILE A 288 0.60 -37.22 -49.69
N GLN A 289 1.06 -36.87 -48.50
CA GLN A 289 2.16 -35.93 -48.33
C GLN A 289 3.15 -36.41 -47.27
N CYS A 290 4.42 -36.03 -47.43
CA CYS A 290 5.39 -36.23 -46.38
C CYS A 290 5.14 -35.24 -45.23
N ALA A 291 4.77 -35.75 -44.06
CA ALA A 291 4.40 -34.95 -42.90
C ALA A 291 5.57 -34.11 -42.36
N VAL A 292 6.80 -34.65 -42.39
CA VAL A 292 8.02 -33.93 -41.96
C VAL A 292 8.31 -32.77 -42.92
N CYS A 293 8.25 -33.00 -44.23
CA CYS A 293 8.46 -31.95 -45.22
C CYS A 293 7.39 -30.84 -45.16
N ASP A 294 6.12 -31.18 -44.96
CA ASP A 294 5.07 -30.16 -44.76
C ASP A 294 5.33 -29.34 -43.48
N TRP A 295 5.68 -30.01 -42.38
CA TRP A 295 6.01 -29.36 -41.11
C TRP A 295 7.23 -28.42 -41.21
N LEU A 296 8.26 -28.82 -41.98
CA LEU A 296 9.44 -28.00 -42.27
C LEU A 296 9.13 -26.82 -43.20
N ALA A 297 8.33 -27.03 -44.25
CA ALA A 297 7.96 -25.99 -45.22
C ALA A 297 7.12 -24.86 -44.59
N ARG A 298 6.35 -25.14 -43.55
CA ARG A 298 5.60 -24.10 -42.79
C ARG A 298 6.51 -23.21 -41.93
N ARG A 299 7.70 -23.70 -41.57
CA ARG A 299 8.67 -23.02 -40.71
C ARG A 299 9.80 -22.37 -41.49
N SER A 300 9.93 -22.66 -42.78
CA SER A 300 10.99 -22.13 -43.63
C SER A 300 10.57 -22.10 -45.10
N ASP A 301 10.64 -20.91 -45.69
CA ASP A 301 10.37 -20.68 -47.12
C ASP A 301 11.35 -21.41 -48.05
N ARG A 302 12.45 -21.97 -47.51
CA ARG A 302 13.46 -22.71 -48.28
C ARG A 302 13.19 -24.21 -48.38
N ARG A 303 12.22 -24.73 -47.64
CA ARG A 303 11.88 -26.17 -47.63
C ARG A 303 10.65 -26.39 -48.50
N ARG A 304 10.71 -27.42 -49.35
CA ARG A 304 9.64 -27.77 -50.28
C ARG A 304 8.71 -28.82 -49.64
N ARG A 305 7.44 -28.81 -50.04
CA ARG A 305 6.46 -29.86 -49.70
C ARG A 305 6.49 -30.96 -50.76
N TYR A 306 6.29 -32.20 -50.33
CA TYR A 306 6.31 -33.39 -51.18
C TYR A 306 4.93 -34.04 -51.16
N PHE A 307 4.38 -34.27 -52.35
CA PHE A 307 3.02 -34.78 -52.57
C PHE A 307 3.07 -36.00 -53.48
N TYR A 308 2.28 -37.02 -53.18
CA TYR A 308 2.17 -38.27 -53.91
C TYR A 308 0.72 -38.49 -54.32
N CYS A 309 0.54 -39.01 -55.53
CA CYS A 309 -0.78 -39.33 -56.07
C CYS A 309 -1.35 -40.66 -55.53
N SER A 310 -0.53 -41.49 -54.87
CA SER A 310 -0.88 -42.80 -54.33
C SER A 310 0.09 -43.23 -53.22
N GLU A 311 -0.35 -44.16 -52.36
CA GLU A 311 0.47 -44.75 -51.28
C GLU A 311 1.67 -45.49 -51.86
N ASP A 312 1.46 -46.28 -52.92
CA ASP A 312 2.53 -47.01 -53.61
C ASP A 312 3.69 -46.11 -54.04
N HIS A 313 3.41 -44.90 -54.53
CA HIS A 313 4.48 -43.95 -54.93
C HIS A 313 5.17 -43.31 -53.72
N ALA A 314 4.45 -43.10 -52.62
CA ALA A 314 5.04 -42.63 -51.38
C ALA A 314 5.98 -43.69 -50.79
N GLU A 315 5.57 -44.96 -50.80
CA GLU A 315 6.38 -46.10 -50.34
C GLU A 315 7.61 -46.33 -51.22
N GLU A 316 7.46 -46.23 -52.55
CA GLU A 316 8.57 -46.38 -53.50
C GLU A 316 9.65 -45.30 -53.29
N ASP A 317 9.23 -44.05 -53.08
CA ASP A 317 10.13 -42.91 -52.89
C ASP A 317 10.70 -42.80 -51.47
N PHE A 318 10.04 -43.43 -50.47
CA PHE A 318 10.28 -43.18 -49.04
C PHE A 318 11.76 -43.24 -48.64
N VAL A 319 12.47 -44.31 -49.02
CA VAL A 319 13.86 -44.53 -48.61
C VAL A 319 14.81 -43.49 -49.20
N GLU A 320 14.60 -43.11 -50.46
CA GLU A 320 15.43 -42.10 -51.12
C GLU A 320 15.09 -40.69 -50.64
N HIS A 321 13.80 -40.40 -50.50
CA HIS A 321 13.28 -39.15 -49.96
C HIS A 321 13.80 -38.87 -48.54
N ASP A 322 13.67 -39.83 -47.62
CA ASP A 322 14.10 -39.67 -46.23
C ASP A 322 15.61 -39.43 -46.13
N ARG A 323 16.40 -40.11 -46.97
CA ARG A 323 17.85 -39.95 -47.04
C ARG A 323 18.31 -38.61 -47.62
N THR A 324 17.52 -37.98 -48.46
CA THR A 324 17.91 -36.76 -49.18
C THR A 324 17.32 -35.50 -48.57
N GLU A 325 16.07 -35.57 -48.11
CA GLU A 325 15.31 -34.40 -47.65
C GLU A 325 15.31 -34.25 -46.12
N HIS A 326 15.40 -35.36 -45.37
CA HIS A 326 15.43 -35.38 -43.90
C HIS A 326 16.84 -35.51 -43.32
N VAL A 327 17.85 -35.02 -44.05
CA VAL A 327 19.24 -35.05 -43.61
C VAL A 327 19.45 -34.19 -42.36
N CYS A 328 20.03 -34.79 -41.33
CA CYS A 328 20.46 -34.10 -40.12
C CYS A 328 21.51 -33.02 -40.44
N ILE A 329 21.35 -31.83 -39.86
CA ILE A 329 22.23 -30.67 -40.09
C ILE A 329 23.69 -30.95 -39.72
N MET A 330 23.93 -31.90 -38.83
CA MET A 330 25.28 -32.32 -38.42
C MET A 330 25.99 -33.19 -39.46
N GLY A 331 25.31 -33.62 -40.53
CA GLY A 331 25.90 -34.40 -41.62
C GLY A 331 26.67 -35.62 -41.10
N ASN A 332 27.96 -35.70 -41.42
CA ASN A 332 28.86 -36.79 -40.99
C ASN A 332 29.12 -36.83 -39.47
N GLN A 333 28.76 -35.77 -38.73
CA GLN A 333 28.84 -35.73 -37.26
C GLN A 333 27.52 -36.14 -36.59
N CYS A 334 26.49 -36.47 -37.39
CA CYS A 334 25.27 -37.07 -36.87
C CYS A 334 25.58 -38.44 -36.23
N ILE A 335 25.04 -38.68 -35.03
CA ILE A 335 25.27 -39.92 -34.30
C ILE A 335 24.65 -41.17 -34.96
N TYR A 336 23.72 -40.96 -35.92
CA TYR A 336 23.08 -42.01 -36.69
C TYR A 336 23.62 -42.13 -38.12
N TYR A 337 24.59 -41.30 -38.54
CA TYR A 337 25.15 -41.36 -39.88
C TYR A 337 25.71 -42.77 -40.20
N PRO A 338 25.45 -43.35 -41.38
CA PRO A 338 24.81 -42.77 -42.57
C PRO A 338 23.27 -42.86 -42.61
N GLU A 339 22.64 -43.40 -41.57
CA GLU A 339 21.18 -43.50 -41.51
C GLU A 339 20.54 -42.14 -41.16
N PRO A 340 19.33 -41.87 -41.67
CA PRO A 340 18.63 -40.59 -41.51
C PRO A 340 18.15 -40.33 -40.08
N GLY A 341 18.13 -41.35 -39.21
CA GLY A 341 17.73 -41.25 -37.81
C GLY A 341 17.72 -42.61 -37.10
N PRO A 342 17.22 -42.67 -35.85
CA PRO A 342 17.01 -43.93 -35.15
C PRO A 342 15.99 -44.83 -35.90
N GLU A 343 16.23 -46.15 -35.87
CA GLU A 343 15.33 -47.12 -36.52
C GLU A 343 13.90 -47.04 -35.94
N GLY A 344 12.90 -46.91 -36.82
CA GLY A 344 11.48 -46.98 -36.48
C GLY A 344 10.87 -45.73 -35.84
N ASP A 345 11.58 -44.59 -35.81
CA ASP A 345 11.10 -43.38 -35.15
C ASP A 345 11.21 -42.14 -36.08
N THR A 346 10.31 -42.07 -37.06
CA THR A 346 10.15 -40.91 -37.97
C THR A 346 9.61 -39.67 -37.24
N GLY A 347 9.24 -39.79 -35.95
CA GLY A 347 8.69 -38.73 -35.12
C GLY A 347 9.70 -38.05 -34.18
N ALA A 348 10.90 -38.60 -34.01
CA ALA A 348 11.88 -38.11 -33.03
C ALA A 348 12.63 -36.84 -33.48
N GLY A 349 12.61 -36.53 -34.78
CA GLY A 349 13.32 -35.40 -35.36
C GLY A 349 12.70 -34.06 -35.00
N GLY A 350 13.44 -32.98 -35.21
CA GLY A 350 12.99 -31.64 -34.88
C GLY A 350 13.97 -30.56 -35.31
N VAL A 351 13.71 -29.31 -34.93
CA VAL A 351 14.51 -28.16 -35.33
C VAL A 351 14.98 -27.33 -34.14
N CYS A 352 16.12 -26.66 -34.28
CA CYS A 352 16.63 -25.76 -33.25
C CYS A 352 15.73 -24.50 -33.14
N PRO A 353 15.10 -24.22 -31.97
CA PRO A 353 14.22 -23.06 -31.83
C PRO A 353 14.92 -21.72 -32.04
N ASP A 354 16.15 -21.59 -31.52
CA ASP A 354 16.93 -20.36 -31.66
C ASP A 354 17.26 -20.07 -33.14
N CYS A 355 17.59 -21.10 -33.93
CA CYS A 355 17.77 -20.94 -35.37
C CYS A 355 16.46 -20.57 -36.08
N MET A 356 15.34 -21.15 -35.65
CA MET A 356 14.02 -20.89 -36.22
C MET A 356 13.58 -19.44 -36.01
N ASP A 357 13.78 -18.90 -34.80
CA ASP A 357 13.42 -17.51 -34.47
C ASP A 357 14.12 -16.49 -35.39
N GLU A 358 15.32 -16.84 -35.88
CA GLU A 358 16.11 -16.06 -36.83
C GLU A 358 15.86 -16.44 -38.31
N GLY A 359 14.88 -17.30 -38.57
CA GLY A 359 14.43 -17.69 -39.92
C GLY A 359 15.26 -18.80 -40.60
N TYR A 360 16.03 -19.58 -39.82
CA TYR A 360 16.80 -20.72 -40.32
C TYR A 360 16.16 -22.05 -39.90
N SER A 361 16.03 -23.00 -40.84
CA SER A 361 15.60 -24.37 -40.55
C SER A 361 16.81 -25.30 -40.45
N THR A 362 17.22 -25.58 -39.21
CA THR A 362 18.29 -26.54 -38.88
C THR A 362 17.67 -27.79 -38.27
N TYR A 363 17.55 -28.83 -39.08
CA TYR A 363 16.89 -30.09 -38.72
C TYR A 363 17.86 -31.06 -38.04
N PHE A 364 17.42 -31.67 -36.95
CA PHE A 364 18.10 -32.75 -36.25
C PHE A 364 17.22 -34.00 -36.27
N CYS A 365 17.84 -35.16 -36.48
CA CYS A 365 17.13 -36.44 -36.54
C CYS A 365 16.58 -36.93 -35.19
N SER A 366 17.11 -36.42 -34.07
CA SER A 366 16.57 -36.71 -32.73
C SER A 366 17.02 -35.70 -31.67
N GLN A 367 16.28 -35.63 -30.56
CA GLN A 367 16.68 -34.86 -29.37
C GLN A 367 18.07 -35.29 -28.86
N VAL A 368 18.38 -36.59 -28.89
CA VAL A 368 19.69 -37.12 -28.43
C VAL A 368 20.83 -36.64 -29.34
N CYS A 369 20.60 -36.63 -30.65
CA CYS A 369 21.55 -36.09 -31.62
C CYS A 369 21.76 -34.59 -31.43
N TYR A 370 20.68 -33.86 -31.13
CA TYR A 370 20.72 -32.42 -30.84
C TYR A 370 21.53 -32.12 -29.57
N GLU A 371 21.23 -32.77 -28.44
CA GLU A 371 21.95 -32.57 -27.18
C GLU A 371 23.44 -32.89 -27.29
N THR A 372 23.78 -33.96 -28.00
CA THR A 372 25.17 -34.40 -28.18
C THR A 372 25.97 -33.41 -29.03
N ASN A 373 25.33 -32.77 -30.00
CA ASN A 373 25.98 -31.87 -30.95
C ASN A 373 25.68 -30.38 -30.71
N LEU A 374 24.98 -30.03 -29.63
CA LEU A 374 24.48 -28.66 -29.38
C LEU A 374 25.60 -27.62 -29.35
N GLU A 375 26.70 -27.92 -28.67
CA GLU A 375 27.82 -26.99 -28.56
C GLU A 375 28.52 -26.78 -29.91
N VAL A 376 28.70 -27.85 -30.69
CA VAL A 376 29.27 -27.77 -32.04
C VAL A 376 28.33 -27.00 -32.97
N HIS A 377 27.02 -27.22 -32.86
CA HIS A 377 26.01 -26.48 -33.62
C HIS A 377 26.02 -24.99 -33.28
N ARG A 378 26.12 -24.63 -31.99
CA ARG A 378 26.24 -23.22 -31.57
C ARG A 378 27.51 -22.57 -32.10
N GLU A 379 28.63 -23.28 -32.03
CA GLU A 379 29.90 -22.77 -32.53
C GLU A 379 29.88 -22.53 -34.04
N THR A 380 29.28 -23.44 -34.80
CA THR A 380 29.29 -23.39 -36.28
C THR A 380 28.15 -22.57 -36.87
N PHE A 381 26.96 -22.58 -36.28
CA PHE A 381 25.77 -21.92 -36.83
C PHE A 381 25.35 -20.68 -36.04
N HIS A 382 25.40 -20.70 -34.70
CA HIS A 382 24.95 -19.56 -33.91
C HIS A 382 26.00 -18.44 -33.87
N ASN A 383 27.26 -18.76 -33.58
CA ASN A 383 28.33 -17.77 -33.47
C ASN A 383 28.63 -17.08 -34.81
N GLU A 384 28.63 -17.82 -35.92
CA GLU A 384 28.86 -17.25 -37.25
C GLU A 384 27.72 -16.31 -37.69
N ARG A 385 26.51 -16.50 -37.17
CA ARG A 385 25.29 -15.79 -37.62
C ARG A 385 24.68 -14.86 -36.58
N GLY A 386 25.24 -14.79 -35.37
CA GLY A 386 24.77 -13.94 -34.28
C GLY A 386 23.44 -14.38 -33.66
N ILE A 387 23.14 -15.68 -33.67
CA ILE A 387 21.88 -16.26 -33.15
C ILE A 387 21.97 -16.42 -31.62
N SER A 388 20.87 -16.19 -30.89
CA SER A 388 20.83 -16.35 -29.42
C SER A 388 21.05 -17.81 -28.97
N HIS A 389 21.51 -18.00 -27.74
CA HIS A 389 21.76 -19.32 -27.13
C HIS A 389 20.75 -19.58 -25.99
N THR A 390 19.47 -19.48 -26.31
CA THR A 390 18.39 -19.44 -25.32
C THR A 390 17.72 -20.79 -25.12
N SER A 391 17.69 -21.65 -26.15
CA SER A 391 17.11 -22.98 -26.08
C SER A 391 18.15 -24.07 -25.91
N ASN A 392 17.84 -25.04 -25.04
CA ASN A 392 18.56 -26.31 -24.89
C ASN A 392 17.70 -27.51 -25.33
N GLN A 393 16.52 -27.27 -25.90
CA GLN A 393 15.59 -28.30 -26.34
C GLN A 393 15.26 -28.14 -27.82
N LEU A 394 15.09 -29.27 -28.50
CA LEU A 394 14.63 -29.31 -29.88
C LEU A 394 13.12 -29.05 -29.93
N ASP A 395 12.66 -28.27 -30.90
CA ASP A 395 11.24 -28.25 -31.26
C ASP A 395 10.95 -29.52 -32.07
N ILE A 396 10.44 -30.54 -31.39
CA ILE A 396 10.22 -31.88 -31.96
C ILE A 396 9.09 -31.80 -32.99
N PHE A 397 9.19 -32.60 -34.04
CA PHE A 397 8.13 -32.79 -35.01
C PHE A 397 6.87 -33.35 -34.33
N HIS A 398 5.74 -32.71 -34.59
CA HIS A 398 4.44 -33.19 -34.16
C HIS A 398 3.54 -33.27 -35.39
N PRO A 399 2.98 -34.45 -35.72
CA PRO A 399 2.01 -34.57 -36.80
C PRO A 399 0.75 -33.78 -36.46
N GLU A 400 0.11 -33.20 -37.47
CA GLU A 400 -1.15 -32.48 -37.25
C GLU A 400 -2.28 -33.45 -36.89
N GLY A 401 -3.18 -33.01 -35.99
CA GLY A 401 -4.25 -33.87 -35.47
C GLY A 401 -5.30 -34.32 -36.49
N ASP A 402 -5.30 -33.71 -37.68
CA ASP A 402 -6.26 -33.97 -38.75
C ASP A 402 -5.66 -34.85 -39.88
N LEU A 403 -4.40 -35.29 -39.74
CA LEU A 403 -3.73 -36.18 -40.70
C LEU A 403 -3.77 -37.63 -40.21
N GLU A 404 -4.26 -38.54 -41.05
CA GLU A 404 -4.10 -39.98 -40.84
C GLU A 404 -2.67 -40.38 -41.23
N ILE A 405 -1.89 -40.86 -40.27
CA ILE A 405 -0.53 -41.34 -40.51
C ILE A 405 -0.62 -42.80 -40.97
N THR A 406 -0.39 -43.03 -42.26
CA THR A 406 -0.17 -44.37 -42.81
C THR A 406 1.27 -44.78 -42.47
N ALA A 407 1.43 -45.64 -41.46
CA ALA A 407 2.75 -46.09 -41.01
C ALA A 407 3.37 -47.08 -41.99
N SER A 408 4.68 -46.96 -42.22
CA SER A 408 5.56 -48.04 -42.64
C SER A 408 6.74 -48.14 -41.68
#